data_AF-A0A366D750-F1
#
_entry.id   AF-A0A366D750-F1
#
_cell.length_a   1.000
_cell.length_b   1.000
_cell.length_c   1.000
_cell.angle_alpha   90.00
_cell.angle_beta   90.00
_cell.angle_gamma   90.00
#
_symmetry.space_group_name_H-M   'P 1'
#
loop_
_entity.id
_entity.type
_entity.pdbx_description
1 polymer ?
#
loop_
_entity_poly.entity_id
_entity_poly.type
_entity_poly.pdbx_seq_one_letter_code
_entity_poly.pdbx_strand_id
1 'polypeptide(L)'
;MTSDDPVAESGRAAGQSFTQALHSAQMVAGALRSYGADGRSRAAHDQATAIAEAKDLRSQLEHLQRVRHAQQKRDEERYLNQLRGVEIRTRTEAQADTESLRQAEIKHRGARQDSESRSKDRRDSASHRQRLKRDRQRFRQDRELFELEREIKELRLAAMRRAAGFSAKAGEDPAAGAAAAQRSAAAFAAADASADLSEEQTRDAEAFRARFAEDTGKSYRDTGFAQTNPRSAAAATRGAAVGEFVGGLAEALTVLRHLSHWASFIGQATQAETATSAAHHEPDIGPGAGAAGSIVDAGLTALTTPEPEPTEAVSEPAGLVIDVEPLAVHDIPIGPELEP
;
A
#
# COMPACT_ATOMS: atom_id res chain seq x y z
N MET A 1 -111.76 -41.32 -145.37
CA MET A 1 -112.73 -42.20 -144.67
C MET A 1 -111.97 -43.46 -144.31
N THR A 2 -111.77 -43.87 -143.06
CA THR A 2 -112.62 -43.88 -141.86
C THR A 2 -111.78 -43.47 -140.64
N SER A 3 -112.11 -42.37 -139.96
CA SER A 3 -112.97 -42.32 -138.77
C SER A 3 -112.12 -41.90 -137.57
N ASP A 4 -111.84 -40.60 -137.48
CA ASP A 4 -111.43 -39.97 -136.23
C ASP A 4 -112.63 -40.07 -135.27
N ASP A 5 -112.59 -41.09 -134.42
CA ASP A 5 -113.57 -41.32 -133.37
C ASP A 5 -113.32 -40.30 -132.24
N PRO A 6 -114.18 -39.29 -132.05
CA PRO A 6 -113.97 -38.24 -131.04
C PRO A 6 -114.03 -38.80 -129.60
N VAL A 7 -114.57 -40.01 -129.41
CA VAL A 7 -114.58 -40.69 -128.10
C VAL A 7 -113.20 -41.31 -127.80
N ALA A 8 -112.51 -41.83 -128.82
CA ALA A 8 -111.14 -42.33 -128.66
C ALA A 8 -110.14 -41.18 -128.45
N GLU A 9 -110.36 -40.03 -129.07
CA GLU A 9 -109.51 -38.84 -128.93
C GLU A 9 -109.70 -38.14 -127.58
N SER A 10 -110.93 -38.04 -127.07
CA SER A 10 -111.20 -37.54 -125.72
C SER A 10 -110.68 -38.48 -124.62
N GLY A 11 -110.72 -39.79 -124.82
CA GLY A 11 -110.08 -40.77 -123.92
C GLY A 11 -108.55 -40.68 -123.91
N ARG A 12 -107.92 -40.45 -125.08
CA ARG A 12 -106.47 -40.20 -125.18
C ARG A 12 -106.07 -38.86 -124.57
N ALA A 13 -106.85 -37.80 -124.77
CA ALA A 13 -106.64 -36.50 -124.16
C ALA A 13 -106.81 -36.56 -122.62
N ALA A 14 -107.81 -37.29 -122.13
CA ALA A 14 -108.00 -37.52 -120.69
C ALA A 14 -106.82 -38.31 -120.11
N GLY A 15 -106.36 -39.38 -120.76
CA GLY A 15 -105.16 -40.13 -120.34
C GLY A 15 -103.86 -39.31 -120.38
N GLN A 16 -103.68 -38.46 -121.39
CA GLN A 16 -102.54 -37.53 -121.47
C GLN A 16 -102.61 -36.45 -120.38
N SER A 17 -103.78 -35.88 -120.12
CA SER A 17 -103.96 -34.88 -119.04
C SER A 17 -103.77 -35.50 -117.65
N PHE A 18 -104.20 -36.75 -117.45
CA PHE A 18 -104.01 -37.47 -116.20
C PHE A 18 -102.54 -37.85 -115.95
N THR A 19 -101.84 -38.32 -116.98
CA THR A 19 -100.40 -38.61 -116.88
C THR A 19 -99.59 -37.34 -116.69
N GLN A 20 -99.97 -36.23 -117.35
CA GLN A 20 -99.36 -34.92 -117.11
C GLN A 20 -99.64 -34.42 -115.68
N ALA A 21 -100.86 -34.59 -115.18
CA ALA A 21 -101.23 -34.28 -113.80
C ALA A 21 -100.41 -35.12 -112.81
N LEU A 22 -100.22 -36.42 -113.05
CA LEU A 22 -99.38 -37.29 -112.22
C LEU A 22 -97.91 -36.85 -112.22
N HIS A 23 -97.34 -36.52 -113.38
CA HIS A 23 -95.97 -36.00 -113.44
C HIS A 23 -95.84 -34.66 -112.69
N SER A 24 -96.82 -33.76 -112.84
CA SER A 24 -96.83 -32.50 -112.11
C SER A 24 -96.98 -32.69 -110.60
N ALA A 25 -97.84 -33.62 -110.16
CA ALA A 25 -98.03 -33.96 -108.76
C ALA A 25 -96.76 -34.60 -108.16
N GLN A 26 -96.06 -35.44 -108.91
CA GLN A 26 -94.79 -36.03 -108.48
C GLN A 26 -93.68 -34.97 -108.37
N MET A 27 -93.62 -34.01 -109.29
CA MET A 27 -92.68 -32.89 -109.20
C MET A 27 -92.97 -31.96 -108.02
N VAL A 28 -94.25 -31.63 -107.77
CA VAL A 28 -94.66 -30.81 -106.62
C VAL A 28 -94.43 -31.55 -105.30
N ALA A 29 -94.73 -32.86 -105.23
CA ALA A 29 -94.44 -33.68 -104.06
C ALA A 29 -92.94 -33.79 -103.81
N GLY A 30 -92.12 -33.91 -104.86
CA GLY A 30 -90.67 -33.85 -104.80
C GLY A 30 -90.16 -32.50 -104.27
N ALA A 31 -90.67 -31.39 -104.82
CA ALA A 31 -90.31 -30.03 -104.41
C ALA A 31 -90.67 -29.75 -102.94
N LEU A 32 -91.89 -30.10 -102.51
CA LEU A 32 -92.32 -29.93 -101.12
C LEU A 32 -91.51 -30.79 -100.15
N ARG A 33 -91.15 -32.03 -100.54
CA ARG A 33 -90.30 -32.90 -99.73
C ARG A 33 -88.87 -32.34 -99.65
N SER A 34 -88.32 -31.80 -100.73
CA SER A 34 -86.99 -31.18 -100.74
C SER A 34 -86.96 -29.90 -99.89
N TYR A 35 -87.97 -29.04 -99.97
CA TYR A 35 -88.06 -27.81 -99.18
C TYR A 35 -88.13 -28.10 -97.66
N GLY A 36 -88.86 -29.13 -97.26
CA GLY A 36 -88.92 -29.59 -95.87
C GLY A 36 -87.63 -30.26 -95.38
N ALA A 37 -86.89 -30.94 -96.27
CA ALA A 37 -85.60 -31.55 -95.94
C ALA A 37 -84.48 -30.49 -95.80
N ASP A 38 -84.45 -29.52 -96.71
CA ASP A 38 -83.47 -28.41 -96.69
C ASP A 38 -83.67 -27.51 -95.47
N GLY A 39 -84.92 -27.23 -95.09
CA GLY A 39 -85.23 -26.47 -93.87
C GLY A 39 -84.74 -27.17 -92.60
N ARG A 40 -84.88 -28.50 -92.51
CA ARG A 40 -84.35 -29.29 -91.38
C ARG A 40 -82.82 -29.34 -91.37
N SER A 41 -82.19 -29.41 -92.55
CA SER A 41 -80.73 -29.39 -92.70
C SER A 41 -80.13 -28.07 -92.22
N ARG A 42 -80.72 -26.94 -92.64
CA ARG A 42 -80.30 -25.60 -92.18
C ARG A 42 -80.50 -25.42 -90.67
N ALA A 43 -81.67 -25.77 -90.15
CA ALA A 43 -81.95 -25.67 -88.71
C ALA A 43 -80.97 -26.53 -87.87
N ALA A 44 -80.62 -27.73 -88.34
CA ALA A 44 -79.63 -28.58 -87.67
C ALA A 44 -78.22 -27.99 -87.74
N HIS A 45 -77.85 -27.36 -88.86
CA HIS A 45 -76.59 -26.65 -89.00
C HIS A 45 -76.52 -25.43 -88.07
N ASP A 46 -77.57 -24.61 -88.02
CA ASP A 46 -77.68 -23.45 -87.13
C ASP A 46 -77.63 -23.87 -85.66
N GLN A 47 -78.26 -24.99 -85.31
CA GLN A 47 -78.15 -25.55 -83.97
C GLN A 47 -76.73 -26.03 -83.65
N ALA A 48 -76.06 -26.69 -84.60
CA ALA A 48 -74.69 -27.18 -84.41
C ALA A 48 -73.69 -26.02 -84.25
N THR A 49 -73.84 -24.95 -85.04
CA THR A 49 -73.03 -23.73 -84.93
C THR A 49 -73.28 -23.02 -83.61
N ALA A 50 -74.54 -22.84 -83.20
CA ALA A 50 -74.88 -22.25 -81.90
C ALA A 50 -74.30 -23.05 -80.72
N ILE A 51 -74.31 -24.39 -80.78
CA ILE A 51 -73.68 -25.24 -79.76
C ILE A 51 -72.16 -25.10 -79.77
N ALA A 52 -71.54 -25.00 -80.94
CA ALA A 52 -70.09 -24.78 -81.06
C ALA A 52 -69.69 -23.41 -80.47
N GLU A 53 -70.40 -22.35 -80.82
CA GLU A 53 -70.19 -21.00 -80.29
C GLU A 53 -70.37 -20.96 -78.76
N ALA A 54 -71.41 -21.61 -78.23
CA ALA A 54 -71.63 -21.68 -76.79
C ALA A 54 -70.49 -22.42 -76.06
N LYS A 55 -69.93 -23.47 -76.67
CA LYS A 55 -68.75 -24.18 -76.13
C LYS A 55 -67.51 -23.30 -76.15
N ASP A 56 -67.30 -22.55 -77.24
CA ASP A 56 -66.16 -21.66 -77.37
C ASP A 56 -66.23 -20.51 -76.36
N LEU A 57 -67.40 -19.88 -76.21
CA LEU A 57 -67.63 -18.84 -75.20
C LEU A 57 -67.39 -19.36 -73.78
N ARG A 58 -67.91 -20.56 -73.45
CA ARG A 58 -67.66 -21.18 -72.16
C ARG A 58 -66.17 -21.44 -71.93
N SER A 59 -65.47 -21.98 -72.92
CA SER A 59 -64.03 -22.25 -72.86
C SER A 59 -63.22 -20.96 -72.63
N GLN A 60 -63.59 -19.86 -73.31
CA GLN A 60 -62.99 -18.54 -73.10
C GLN A 60 -63.22 -18.02 -71.67
N LEU A 61 -64.46 -18.10 -71.17
CA LEU A 61 -64.78 -17.66 -69.80
C LEU A 61 -64.04 -18.48 -68.74
N GLU A 62 -64.00 -19.81 -68.90
CA GLU A 62 -63.24 -20.69 -68.01
C GLU A 62 -61.74 -20.36 -68.04
N HIS A 63 -61.18 -20.11 -69.22
CA HIS A 63 -59.78 -19.70 -69.36
C HIS A 63 -59.51 -18.37 -68.65
N LEU A 64 -60.35 -17.36 -68.86
CA LEU A 64 -60.21 -16.06 -68.20
C LEU A 64 -60.31 -16.18 -66.68
N GLN A 65 -61.21 -17.04 -66.17
CA GLN A 65 -61.33 -17.30 -64.74
C GLN A 65 -60.06 -17.98 -64.19
N ARG A 66 -59.49 -18.96 -64.89
CA ARG A 66 -58.22 -19.59 -64.51
C ARG A 66 -57.06 -18.60 -64.48
N VAL A 67 -56.98 -17.71 -65.48
CA VAL A 67 -55.96 -16.65 -65.54
C VAL A 67 -56.12 -15.69 -64.35
N ARG A 68 -57.34 -15.23 -64.06
CA ARG A 68 -57.63 -14.36 -62.93
C ARG A 68 -57.24 -15.01 -61.60
N HIS A 69 -57.61 -16.27 -61.39
CA HIS A 69 -57.24 -17.01 -60.19
C HIS A 69 -55.71 -17.17 -60.06
N ALA A 70 -55.01 -17.46 -61.17
CA ALA A 70 -53.55 -17.55 -61.17
C ALA A 70 -52.87 -16.19 -60.87
N GLN A 71 -53.45 -15.08 -61.34
CA GLN A 71 -52.97 -13.73 -61.00
C GLN A 71 -53.18 -13.43 -59.51
N GLN A 72 -54.38 -13.65 -58.98
CA GLN A 72 -54.69 -13.45 -57.56
C GLN A 72 -53.73 -14.23 -56.65
N LYS A 73 -53.53 -15.52 -56.94
CA LYS A 73 -52.59 -16.36 -56.19
C LYS A 73 -51.15 -15.80 -56.22
N ARG A 74 -50.69 -15.33 -57.38
CA ARG A 74 -49.34 -14.72 -57.50
C ARG A 74 -49.23 -13.42 -56.71
N ASP A 75 -50.28 -12.60 -56.69
CA ASP A 75 -50.29 -11.35 -55.96
C ASP A 75 -50.34 -11.59 -54.44
N GLU A 76 -51.12 -12.57 -53.98
CA GLU A 76 -51.12 -13.05 -52.59
C GLU A 76 -49.74 -13.58 -52.17
N GLU A 77 -49.11 -14.42 -52.99
CA GLU A 77 -47.76 -14.94 -52.73
C GLU A 77 -46.72 -13.80 -52.65
N ARG A 78 -46.80 -12.82 -53.55
CA ARG A 78 -45.94 -11.63 -53.51
C ARG A 78 -46.15 -10.82 -52.24
N TYR A 79 -47.40 -10.60 -51.85
CA TYR A 79 -47.74 -9.88 -50.63
C TYR A 79 -47.22 -10.59 -49.37
N LEU A 80 -47.44 -11.91 -49.26
CA LEU A 80 -46.92 -12.71 -48.17
C LEU A 80 -45.39 -12.70 -48.12
N ASN A 81 -44.72 -12.76 -49.27
CA ASN A 81 -43.26 -12.67 -49.32
C ASN A 81 -42.74 -11.28 -48.92
N GLN A 82 -43.45 -10.21 -49.26
CA GLN A 82 -43.13 -8.85 -48.80
C GLN A 82 -43.27 -8.73 -47.29
N LEU A 83 -44.37 -9.25 -46.72
CA LEU A 83 -44.58 -9.27 -45.26
C LEU A 83 -43.51 -10.08 -44.53
N ARG A 84 -43.18 -11.27 -45.03
CA ARG A 84 -42.06 -12.08 -44.49
C ARG A 84 -40.73 -11.32 -44.58
N GLY A 85 -40.48 -10.61 -45.67
CA GLY A 85 -39.30 -9.77 -45.82
C GLY A 85 -39.24 -8.62 -44.82
N VAL A 86 -40.38 -8.06 -44.40
CA VAL A 86 -40.46 -7.07 -43.32
C VAL A 86 -40.20 -7.72 -41.97
N GLU A 87 -40.86 -8.84 -41.67
CA GLU A 87 -40.67 -9.60 -40.42
C GLU A 87 -39.22 -10.02 -40.21
N ILE A 88 -38.56 -10.55 -41.24
CA ILE A 88 -37.15 -10.94 -41.17
C ILE A 88 -36.29 -9.71 -40.86
N ARG A 89 -36.53 -8.57 -41.52
CA ARG A 89 -35.78 -7.34 -41.27
C ARG A 89 -35.96 -6.85 -39.83
N THR A 90 -37.19 -6.75 -39.33
CA THR A 90 -37.46 -6.30 -37.97
C THR A 90 -36.87 -7.26 -36.93
N ARG A 91 -36.91 -8.57 -37.19
CA ARG A 91 -36.26 -9.57 -36.34
C ARG A 91 -34.75 -9.43 -36.34
N THR A 92 -34.13 -9.23 -37.50
CA THR A 92 -32.66 -9.05 -37.60
C THR A 92 -32.22 -7.75 -36.92
N GLU A 93 -32.98 -6.66 -37.07
CA GLU A 93 -32.73 -5.40 -36.36
C GLU A 93 -32.83 -5.59 -34.83
N ALA A 94 -33.91 -6.22 -34.35
CA ALA A 94 -34.05 -6.52 -32.93
C ALA A 94 -32.92 -7.42 -32.41
N GLN A 95 -32.48 -8.41 -33.19
CA GLN A 95 -31.32 -9.25 -32.84
C GLN A 95 -30.03 -8.41 -32.76
N ALA A 96 -29.77 -7.55 -33.75
CA ALA A 96 -28.60 -6.66 -33.75
C ALA A 96 -28.60 -5.74 -32.53
N ASP A 97 -29.76 -5.18 -32.16
CA ASP A 97 -29.92 -4.36 -30.96
C ASP A 97 -29.59 -5.15 -29.70
N THR A 98 -30.12 -6.37 -29.54
CA THR A 98 -29.81 -7.22 -28.38
C THR A 98 -28.33 -7.60 -28.31
N GLU A 99 -27.68 -7.86 -29.46
CA GLU A 99 -26.25 -8.13 -29.51
C GLU A 99 -25.42 -6.90 -29.15
N SER A 100 -25.83 -5.71 -29.59
CA SER A 100 -25.16 -4.45 -29.25
C SER A 100 -25.21 -4.20 -27.72
N LEU A 101 -26.36 -4.46 -27.09
CA LEU A 101 -26.53 -4.36 -25.65
C LEU A 101 -25.67 -5.39 -24.90
N ARG A 102 -25.65 -6.64 -25.37
CA ARG A 102 -24.77 -7.69 -24.81
C ARG A 102 -23.30 -7.30 -24.90
N GLN A 103 -22.85 -6.77 -26.05
CA GLN A 103 -21.48 -6.30 -26.22
C GLN A 103 -21.15 -5.13 -25.30
N ALA A 104 -22.08 -4.18 -25.14
CA ALA A 104 -21.93 -3.08 -24.20
C ALA A 104 -21.82 -3.58 -22.74
N GLU A 105 -22.65 -4.55 -22.36
CA GLU A 105 -22.59 -5.17 -21.04
C GLU A 105 -21.26 -5.88 -20.79
N ILE A 106 -20.77 -6.68 -21.76
CA ILE A 106 -19.47 -7.37 -21.67
C ILE A 106 -18.34 -6.36 -21.51
N LYS A 107 -18.33 -5.28 -22.32
CA LYS A 107 -17.32 -4.22 -22.23
C LYS A 107 -17.33 -3.54 -20.86
N HIS A 108 -18.52 -3.22 -20.35
CA HIS A 108 -18.67 -2.56 -19.06
C HIS A 108 -18.29 -3.49 -17.89
N ARG A 109 -18.64 -4.78 -17.96
CA ARG A 109 -18.22 -5.79 -16.99
C ARG A 109 -16.70 -5.96 -16.98
N GLY A 110 -16.08 -6.05 -18.16
CA GLY A 110 -14.63 -6.11 -18.31
C GLY A 110 -13.95 -4.87 -17.72
N ALA A 111 -14.45 -3.67 -18.03
CA ALA A 111 -13.92 -2.42 -17.49
C ALA A 111 -14.00 -2.35 -15.95
N ARG A 112 -15.10 -2.83 -15.36
CA ARG A 112 -15.24 -2.93 -13.90
C ARG A 112 -14.21 -3.89 -13.31
N GLN A 113 -14.11 -5.11 -13.86
CA GLN A 113 -13.16 -6.12 -13.40
C GLN A 113 -11.70 -5.63 -13.52
N ASP A 114 -11.35 -4.95 -14.60
CA ASP A 114 -10.02 -4.35 -14.79
C ASP A 114 -9.75 -3.25 -13.76
N SER A 115 -10.75 -2.41 -13.47
CA SER A 115 -10.63 -1.35 -12.46
C SER A 115 -10.44 -1.91 -11.05
N GLU A 116 -11.17 -2.99 -10.72
CA GLU A 116 -11.05 -3.70 -9.45
C GLU A 116 -9.71 -4.40 -9.31
N SER A 117 -9.24 -5.06 -10.39
CA SER A 117 -7.93 -5.71 -10.43
C SER A 117 -6.81 -4.70 -10.23
N ARG A 118 -6.85 -3.56 -10.94
CA ARG A 118 -5.89 -2.47 -10.75
C ARG A 118 -5.94 -1.87 -9.34
N SER A 119 -7.14 -1.74 -8.76
CA SER A 119 -7.31 -1.27 -7.39
C SER A 119 -6.72 -2.25 -6.37
N LYS A 120 -6.92 -3.55 -6.57
CA LYS A 120 -6.32 -4.60 -5.76
C LYS A 120 -4.78 -4.58 -5.87
N ASP A 121 -4.23 -4.54 -7.07
CA ASP A 121 -2.77 -4.47 -7.29
C ASP A 121 -2.15 -3.24 -6.61
N ARG A 122 -2.84 -2.10 -6.65
CA ARG A 122 -2.41 -0.88 -5.93
C ARG A 122 -2.41 -1.07 -4.42
N ARG A 123 -3.44 -1.71 -3.85
CA ARG A 123 -3.51 -2.03 -2.41
C ARG A 123 -2.45 -3.04 -1.99
N ASP A 124 -2.25 -4.09 -2.78
CA ASP A 124 -1.27 -5.14 -2.51
C ASP A 124 0.16 -4.58 -2.60
N SER A 125 0.44 -3.78 -3.63
CA SER A 125 1.75 -3.11 -3.76
C SER A 125 2.01 -2.08 -2.65
N ALA A 126 1.00 -1.33 -2.22
CA ALA A 126 1.13 -0.42 -1.07
C ALA A 126 1.44 -1.18 0.23
N SER A 127 0.70 -2.27 0.47
CA SER A 127 0.90 -3.15 1.64
C SER A 127 2.29 -3.79 1.63
N HIS A 128 2.74 -4.27 0.47
CA HIS A 128 4.08 -4.82 0.29
C HIS A 128 5.19 -3.78 0.55
N ARG A 129 5.05 -2.56 0.03
CA ARG A 129 5.99 -1.46 0.31
C ARG A 129 6.05 -1.11 1.79
N GLN A 130 4.90 -1.09 2.48
CA GLN A 130 4.86 -0.85 3.93
C GLN A 130 5.57 -1.95 4.71
N ARG A 131 5.37 -3.22 4.33
CA ARG A 131 6.07 -4.36 4.93
C ARG A 131 7.59 -4.24 4.74
N LEU A 132 8.06 -3.97 3.52
CA LEU A 132 9.48 -3.74 3.25
C LEU A 132 10.07 -2.59 4.08
N LYS A 133 9.31 -1.50 4.28
CA LYS A 133 9.76 -0.37 5.13
C LYS A 133 9.92 -0.81 6.60
N ARG A 134 8.97 -1.58 7.13
CA ARG A 134 9.04 -2.12 8.50
C ARG A 134 10.21 -3.08 8.65
N ASP A 135 10.41 -3.99 7.69
CA ASP A 135 11.51 -4.95 7.73
C ASP A 135 12.87 -4.23 7.70
N ARG A 136 13.02 -3.21 6.83
CA ARG A 136 14.23 -2.36 6.82
C ARG A 136 14.47 -1.63 8.14
N GLN A 137 13.41 -1.17 8.82
CA GLN A 137 13.52 -0.53 10.12
C GLN A 137 13.97 -1.52 11.20
N ARG A 138 13.42 -2.74 11.20
CA ARG A 138 13.85 -3.83 12.11
C ARG A 138 15.32 -4.16 11.89
N PHE A 139 15.75 -4.34 10.64
CA PHE A 139 17.16 -4.58 10.33
C PHE A 139 18.10 -3.48 10.82
N ARG A 140 17.66 -2.21 10.82
CA ARG A 140 18.45 -1.10 11.38
C ARG A 140 18.53 -1.20 12.91
N GLN A 141 17.39 -1.42 13.57
CA GLN A 141 17.33 -1.59 15.03
C GLN A 141 18.16 -2.78 15.49
N ASP A 142 18.06 -3.93 14.83
CA ASP A 142 18.83 -5.13 15.16
C ASP A 142 20.34 -4.88 15.01
N ARG A 143 20.75 -4.09 14.01
CA ARG A 143 22.14 -3.69 13.82
C ARG A 143 22.61 -2.75 14.93
N GLU A 144 21.82 -1.76 15.29
CA GLU A 144 22.12 -0.84 16.40
C GLU A 144 22.23 -1.60 17.73
N LEU A 145 21.31 -2.53 18.00
CA LEU A 145 21.37 -3.41 19.17
C LEU A 145 22.64 -4.27 19.18
N PHE A 146 23.02 -4.84 18.03
CA PHE A 146 24.27 -5.60 17.90
C PHE A 146 25.52 -4.74 18.15
N GLU A 147 25.55 -3.51 17.63
CA GLU A 147 26.64 -2.55 17.84
C GLU A 147 26.75 -2.15 19.32
N LEU A 148 25.62 -1.87 19.99
CA LEU A 148 25.57 -1.60 21.44
C LEU A 148 25.99 -2.81 22.28
N GLU A 149 25.54 -4.02 21.93
CA GLU A 149 25.97 -5.24 22.62
C GLU A 149 27.48 -5.46 22.51
N ARG A 150 28.04 -5.18 21.33
CA ARG A 150 29.48 -5.25 21.10
C ARG A 150 30.20 -4.23 21.98
N GLU A 151 29.75 -2.98 22.01
CA GLU A 151 30.33 -1.93 22.86
C GLU A 151 30.26 -2.28 24.35
N ILE A 152 29.12 -2.78 24.84
CA ILE A 152 28.97 -3.24 26.22
C ILE A 152 29.96 -4.36 26.55
N LYS A 153 30.14 -5.33 25.64
CA LYS A 153 31.11 -6.43 25.82
C LYS A 153 32.56 -5.90 25.82
N GLU A 154 32.88 -4.96 24.94
CA GLU A 154 34.19 -4.30 24.90
C GLU A 154 34.47 -3.52 26.19
N LEU A 155 33.50 -2.75 26.70
CA LEU A 155 33.60 -2.03 27.98
C LEU A 155 33.76 -2.98 29.17
N ARG A 156 33.04 -4.12 29.19
CA ARG A 156 33.20 -5.15 30.23
C ARG A 156 34.59 -5.77 30.19
N LEU A 157 35.10 -6.11 29.01
CA LEU A 157 36.47 -6.61 28.85
C LEU A 157 37.50 -5.57 29.31
N ALA A 158 37.31 -4.29 28.98
CA ALA A 158 38.18 -3.21 29.44
C ALA A 158 38.14 -3.06 30.97
N ALA A 159 36.97 -3.13 31.58
CA ALA A 159 36.81 -3.10 33.04
C ALA A 159 37.47 -4.32 33.72
N MET A 160 37.28 -5.52 33.18
CA MET A 160 37.94 -6.74 33.68
C MET A 160 39.47 -6.68 33.53
N ARG A 161 39.98 -6.17 32.39
CA ARG A 161 41.42 -5.93 32.20
C ARG A 161 41.97 -4.96 33.24
N ARG A 162 41.27 -3.84 33.47
CA ARG A 162 41.63 -2.87 34.52
C ARG A 162 41.60 -3.50 35.92
N ALA A 163 40.58 -4.28 36.26
CA ALA A 163 40.45 -4.95 37.55
C ALA A 163 41.50 -6.05 37.77
N ALA A 164 41.88 -6.77 36.72
CA ALA A 164 42.94 -7.78 36.74
C ALA A 164 44.36 -7.18 36.77
N GLY A 165 44.49 -5.85 36.90
CA GLY A 165 45.79 -5.16 36.93
C GLY A 165 46.46 -5.03 35.55
N PHE A 166 45.80 -5.47 34.48
CA PHE A 166 46.14 -5.13 33.09
C PHE A 166 45.54 -3.77 32.71
N SER A 167 45.43 -2.82 33.65
CA SER A 167 45.37 -1.42 33.24
C SER A 167 46.67 -1.18 32.50
N ALA A 168 46.60 -1.03 31.17
CA ALA A 168 47.73 -0.60 30.37
C ALA A 168 48.38 0.53 31.15
N LYS A 169 49.58 0.26 31.69
CA LYS A 169 50.38 1.33 32.26
C LYS A 169 50.45 2.35 31.13
N ALA A 170 50.26 3.63 31.44
CA ALA A 170 50.33 4.75 30.51
C ALA A 170 51.62 4.81 29.65
N GLY A 171 52.50 3.81 29.71
CA GLY A 171 53.63 3.59 28.83
C GLY A 171 53.39 2.70 27.60
N GLU A 172 52.27 1.97 27.45
CA GLU A 172 52.04 1.14 26.25
C GLU A 172 51.39 1.88 25.07
N ASP A 173 50.64 2.96 25.34
CA ASP A 173 50.07 3.82 24.30
C ASP A 173 50.38 5.31 24.61
N PRO A 174 51.37 5.92 23.94
CA PRO A 174 51.93 7.22 24.34
C PRO A 174 50.90 8.37 24.28
N ALA A 175 49.86 8.24 23.45
CA ALA A 175 48.81 9.25 23.30
C ALA A 175 47.79 9.21 24.46
N ALA A 176 47.37 8.01 24.88
CA ALA A 176 46.41 7.84 25.97
C ALA A 176 47.04 8.14 27.35
N GLY A 177 48.31 7.79 27.53
CA GLY A 177 49.07 8.09 28.73
C GLY A 177 49.31 9.58 28.96
N ALA A 178 49.61 10.32 27.90
CA ALA A 178 49.80 11.77 27.97
C ALA A 178 48.50 12.51 28.35
N ALA A 179 47.36 12.10 27.79
CA ALA A 179 46.07 12.72 28.11
C ALA A 179 45.61 12.43 29.54
N ALA A 180 45.84 11.21 30.04
CA ALA A 180 45.54 10.84 31.44
C ALA A 180 46.44 11.61 32.42
N ALA A 181 47.75 11.68 32.16
CA ALA A 181 48.68 12.43 32.98
C ALA A 181 48.38 13.94 33.00
N GLN A 182 47.95 14.52 31.87
CA GLN A 182 47.54 15.92 31.79
C GLN A 182 46.26 16.20 32.60
N ARG A 183 45.26 15.32 32.54
CA ARG A 183 44.02 15.47 33.34
C ARG A 183 44.31 15.37 34.84
N SER A 184 45.12 14.40 35.25
CA SER A 184 45.53 14.24 36.65
C SER A 184 46.40 15.42 37.12
N ALA A 185 47.28 15.96 36.26
CA ALA A 185 48.06 17.15 36.57
C ALA A 185 47.20 18.41 36.72
N ALA A 186 46.18 18.60 35.87
CA ALA A 186 45.26 19.73 35.98
C ALA A 186 44.35 19.64 37.22
N ALA A 187 43.87 18.44 37.56
CA ALA A 187 43.12 18.21 38.80
C ALA A 187 43.98 18.47 40.04
N PHE A 188 45.24 18.04 40.02
CA PHE A 188 46.21 18.36 41.07
C PHE A 188 46.49 19.86 41.17
N ALA A 189 46.64 20.55 40.04
CA ALA A 189 46.84 22.00 39.99
C ALA A 189 45.71 22.77 40.68
N ALA A 190 44.46 22.36 40.41
CA ALA A 190 43.29 22.98 41.01
C ALA A 190 43.23 22.73 42.53
N ALA A 191 43.50 21.50 42.97
CA ALA A 191 43.53 21.16 44.40
C ALA A 191 44.65 21.89 45.15
N ASP A 192 45.85 21.98 44.56
CA ASP A 192 47.00 22.67 45.17
C ASP A 192 46.82 24.19 45.25
N ALA A 193 46.13 24.78 44.26
CA ALA A 193 45.78 26.21 44.29
C ALA A 193 44.78 26.54 45.40
N SER A 194 43.89 25.61 45.76
CA SER A 194 42.91 25.79 46.84
C SER A 194 43.42 25.39 48.23
N ALA A 195 44.59 24.79 48.35
CA ALA A 195 45.09 24.22 49.59
C ALA A 195 45.25 25.22 50.76
N ASP A 196 45.29 26.53 50.50
CA ASP A 196 45.42 27.56 51.55
C ASP A 196 44.11 28.06 52.14
N LEU A 197 42.99 27.68 51.54
CA LEU A 197 41.70 28.26 51.88
C LEU A 197 41.03 27.50 53.05
N SER A 198 41.38 26.23 53.30
CA SER A 198 40.85 25.40 54.39
C SER A 198 41.75 24.19 54.72
N GLU A 199 41.77 23.72 55.96
CA GLU A 199 42.46 22.48 56.37
C GLU A 199 41.96 21.23 55.63
N GLU A 200 40.67 21.20 55.26
CA GLU A 200 40.11 20.12 54.44
C GLU A 200 40.72 20.11 53.04
N GLN A 201 40.93 21.29 52.45
CA GLN A 201 41.53 21.42 51.11
C GLN A 201 43.03 21.09 51.12
N THR A 202 43.72 21.30 52.24
CA THR A 202 45.10 20.81 52.44
C THR A 202 45.16 19.28 52.41
N ARG A 203 44.25 18.61 53.14
CA ARG A 203 44.17 17.14 53.17
C ARG A 203 43.81 16.57 51.80
N ASP A 204 42.90 17.23 51.09
CA ASP A 204 42.54 16.85 49.72
C ASP A 204 43.74 16.99 48.77
N ALA A 205 44.47 18.11 48.85
CA ALA A 205 45.68 18.30 48.05
C ALA A 205 46.76 17.22 48.35
N GLU A 206 46.93 16.82 49.61
CA GLU A 206 47.84 15.73 49.99
C GLU A 206 47.38 14.37 49.48
N ALA A 207 46.09 14.06 49.56
CA ALA A 207 45.51 12.84 49.00
C ALA A 207 45.69 12.77 47.48
N PHE A 208 45.54 13.90 46.78
CA PHE A 208 45.81 13.99 45.34
C PHE A 208 47.30 13.81 45.01
N ARG A 209 48.23 14.30 45.84
CA ARG A 209 49.69 14.06 45.66
C ARG A 209 50.03 12.58 45.75
N ALA A 210 49.47 11.87 46.73
CA ALA A 210 49.70 10.44 46.91
C ALA A 210 49.18 9.64 45.69
N ARG A 211 47.93 9.90 45.27
CA ARG A 211 47.34 9.26 44.08
C ARG A 211 48.08 9.58 42.78
N PHE A 212 48.53 10.82 42.60
CA PHE A 212 49.29 11.21 41.40
C PHE A 212 50.59 10.41 41.26
N ALA A 213 51.29 10.19 42.37
CA ALA A 213 52.53 9.41 42.39
C ALA A 213 52.26 7.92 42.10
N GLU A 214 51.17 7.36 42.63
CA GLU A 214 50.74 5.98 42.35
C GLU A 214 50.32 5.80 40.88
N ASP A 215 49.57 6.75 40.31
CA ASP A 215 49.02 6.65 38.95
C ASP A 215 50.07 6.88 37.87
N THR A 216 51.02 7.79 38.09
CA THR A 216 52.01 8.19 37.07
C THR A 216 53.38 7.55 37.26
N GLY A 217 53.64 6.95 38.42
CA GLY A 217 54.95 6.43 38.81
C GLY A 217 56.03 7.51 38.90
N LYS A 218 55.65 8.79 38.88
CA LYS A 218 56.53 9.97 38.95
C LYS A 218 56.13 10.82 40.14
N SER A 219 57.11 11.38 40.85
CA SER A 219 56.81 12.42 41.84
C SER A 219 56.24 13.64 41.12
N TYR A 220 55.28 14.35 41.73
CA TYR A 220 54.75 15.59 41.16
C TYR A 220 55.87 16.61 40.87
N ARG A 221 56.97 16.54 41.64
CA ARG A 221 58.17 17.39 41.49
C ARG A 221 58.97 17.10 40.21
N ASP A 222 58.82 15.93 39.62
CA ASP A 222 59.54 15.51 38.41
C ASP A 222 58.77 15.87 37.12
N THR A 223 57.62 16.53 37.26
CA THR A 223 56.82 16.99 36.12
C THR A 223 57.10 18.46 35.84
N GLY A 224 57.10 18.87 34.56
CA GLY A 224 57.27 20.29 34.17
C GLY A 224 56.24 21.24 34.79
N PHE A 225 55.17 20.70 35.36
CA PHE A 225 54.17 21.44 36.14
C PHE A 225 54.73 21.98 37.47
N ALA A 226 55.60 21.24 38.17
CA ALA A 226 56.25 21.73 39.39
C ALA A 226 57.22 22.90 39.14
N GLN A 227 57.59 23.17 37.89
CA GLN A 227 58.40 24.36 37.54
C GLN A 227 57.53 25.60 37.29
N THR A 228 56.22 25.45 37.05
CA THR A 228 55.30 26.55 36.73
C THR A 228 54.38 26.95 37.89
N ASN A 229 54.31 26.14 38.94
CA ASN A 229 53.58 26.49 40.15
C ASN A 229 54.41 27.45 41.03
N PRO A 230 53.90 28.65 41.39
CA PRO A 230 54.66 29.66 42.14
C PRO A 230 55.14 29.17 43.51
N ARG A 231 54.48 28.17 44.09
CA ARG A 231 54.83 27.63 45.42
C ARG A 231 56.00 26.66 45.40
N SER A 232 56.06 25.79 44.39
CA SER A 232 57.20 24.87 44.21
C SER A 232 58.45 25.63 43.76
N ALA A 233 58.30 26.68 42.95
CA ALA A 233 59.39 27.61 42.64
C ALA A 233 59.92 28.34 43.89
N ALA A 234 59.03 28.83 44.76
CA ALA A 234 59.39 29.49 46.03
C ALA A 234 59.91 28.53 47.13
N ALA A 235 59.59 27.23 47.05
CA ALA A 235 60.11 26.20 47.94
C ALA A 235 61.47 25.67 47.45
N ALA A 236 61.71 25.61 46.14
CA ALA A 236 63.02 25.27 45.57
C ALA A 236 64.06 26.37 45.87
N THR A 237 63.69 27.65 45.77
CA THR A 237 64.58 28.76 46.17
C THR A 237 64.79 28.83 47.68
N ARG A 238 63.76 28.57 48.50
CA ARG A 238 63.91 28.45 49.97
C ARG A 238 64.74 27.24 50.39
N GLY A 239 64.60 26.10 49.73
CA GLY A 239 65.40 24.90 50.01
C GLY A 239 66.88 25.10 49.71
N ALA A 240 67.21 25.82 48.63
CA ALA A 240 68.59 26.22 48.32
C ALA A 240 69.16 27.21 49.35
N ALA A 241 68.40 28.24 49.73
CA ALA A 241 68.82 29.22 50.74
C ALA A 241 68.93 28.64 52.16
N VAL A 242 68.03 27.72 52.54
CA VAL A 242 68.10 26.98 53.81
C VAL A 242 69.24 25.96 53.79
N GLY A 243 69.56 25.36 52.64
CA GLY A 243 70.73 24.49 52.46
C GLY A 243 72.05 25.22 52.71
N GLU A 244 72.22 26.43 52.17
CA GLU A 244 73.37 27.29 52.45
C GLU A 244 73.39 27.76 53.92
N PHE A 245 72.24 28.12 54.49
CA PHE A 245 72.17 28.56 55.89
C PHE A 245 72.44 27.41 56.89
N VAL A 246 71.94 26.21 56.64
CA VAL A 246 72.19 25.02 57.47
C VAL A 246 73.61 24.50 57.27
N GLY A 247 74.16 24.60 56.06
CA GLY A 247 75.59 24.35 55.80
C GLY A 247 76.47 25.29 56.61
N GLY A 248 76.19 26.60 56.55
CA GLY A 248 76.88 27.62 57.37
C GLY A 248 76.66 27.44 58.87
N LEU A 249 75.48 26.99 59.31
CA LEU A 249 75.20 26.69 60.72
C LEU A 249 75.93 25.42 61.17
N ALA A 250 76.07 24.40 60.31
CA ALA A 250 76.82 23.19 60.61
C ALA A 250 78.34 23.47 60.70
N GLU A 251 78.86 24.33 59.84
CA GLU A 251 80.23 24.87 59.95
C GLU A 251 80.41 25.68 61.24
N ALA A 252 79.46 26.56 61.57
CA ALA A 252 79.50 27.33 62.81
C ALA A 252 79.41 26.43 64.06
N LEU A 253 78.57 25.38 64.04
CA LEU A 253 78.43 24.42 65.13
C LEU A 253 79.62 23.48 65.26
N THR A 254 80.31 23.15 64.16
CA THR A 254 81.56 22.37 64.23
C THR A 254 82.70 23.21 64.78
N VAL A 255 82.79 24.50 64.43
CA VAL A 255 83.70 25.45 65.09
C VAL A 255 83.35 25.61 66.58
N LEU A 256 82.07 25.79 66.90
CA LEU A 256 81.61 25.92 68.29
C LEU A 256 81.86 24.64 69.10
N ARG A 257 81.71 23.46 68.49
CA ARG A 257 82.01 22.17 69.11
C ARG A 257 83.50 21.93 69.28
N HIS A 258 84.32 22.42 68.34
CA HIS A 258 85.77 22.37 68.49
C HIS A 258 86.23 23.31 69.62
N LEU A 259 85.62 24.48 69.74
CA LEU A 259 85.84 25.41 70.85
C LEU A 259 85.32 24.86 72.19
N SER A 260 84.17 24.20 72.21
CA SER A 260 83.63 23.59 73.43
C SER A 260 84.42 22.36 73.86
N HIS A 261 84.97 21.57 72.92
CA HIS A 261 85.91 20.50 73.24
C HIS A 261 87.21 21.06 73.84
N TRP A 262 87.68 22.21 73.35
CA TRP A 262 88.83 22.92 73.93
C TRP A 262 88.51 23.47 75.33
N ALA A 263 87.33 24.04 75.51
CA ALA A 263 86.85 24.52 76.79
C ALA A 263 86.59 23.38 77.79
N SER A 264 86.11 22.20 77.35
CA SER A 264 85.93 21.03 78.19
C SER A 264 87.25 20.34 78.52
N PHE A 265 88.25 20.42 77.64
CA PHE A 265 89.61 19.99 77.96
C PHE A 265 90.22 20.87 79.07
N ILE A 266 89.98 22.19 79.02
CA ILE A 266 90.33 23.10 80.11
C ILE A 266 89.46 22.84 81.36
N GLY A 267 88.17 22.57 81.18
CA GLY A 267 87.20 22.31 82.25
C GLY A 267 87.42 20.99 83.00
N GLN A 268 87.85 19.93 82.31
CA GLN A 268 88.23 18.65 82.92
C GLN A 268 89.52 18.76 83.73
N ALA A 269 90.41 19.71 83.40
CA ALA A 269 91.53 20.04 84.27
C ALA A 269 91.09 20.72 85.59
N THR A 270 89.88 21.32 85.63
CA THR A 270 89.36 22.05 86.80
C THR A 270 88.30 21.27 87.61
N GLN A 271 87.68 20.21 87.06
CA GLN A 271 86.58 19.48 87.72
C GLN A 271 87.02 18.19 88.47
N ALA A 272 88.33 17.93 88.56
CA ALA A 272 88.85 16.99 89.56
C ALA A 272 88.75 17.52 91.00
N GLU A 273 88.40 18.81 91.20
CA GLU A 273 88.42 19.48 92.52
C GLU A 273 87.06 19.67 93.21
N THR A 274 85.93 19.31 92.61
CA THR A 274 84.62 19.51 93.27
C THR A 274 83.76 18.26 93.18
N ALA A 275 84.11 17.31 94.04
CA ALA A 275 83.14 16.39 94.60
C ALA A 275 82.00 17.16 95.28
N THR A 276 80.89 16.45 95.55
CA THR A 276 79.83 16.80 96.50
C THR A 276 78.84 17.90 96.08
N SER A 277 77.61 17.50 95.73
CA SER A 277 76.37 18.01 96.37
C SER A 277 75.11 17.65 95.57
N ALA A 278 74.19 16.94 96.24
CA ALA A 278 72.71 16.94 96.14
C ALA A 278 72.02 16.76 94.77
N ALA A 279 71.23 15.71 94.48
CA ALA A 279 70.02 15.16 95.14
C ALA A 279 68.72 15.99 94.99
N HIS A 280 67.64 15.28 94.59
CA HIS A 280 66.18 15.57 94.65
C HIS A 280 65.52 16.32 93.48
N HIS A 281 64.50 15.74 92.81
CA HIS A 281 63.08 15.72 93.22
C HIS A 281 62.15 15.41 92.00
N GLU A 282 61.37 14.33 92.11
CA GLU A 282 60.07 14.06 91.45
C GLU A 282 58.95 14.66 92.37
N PRO A 283 57.60 14.66 92.13
CA PRO A 283 56.81 14.07 91.05
C PRO A 283 55.44 14.77 90.70
N ASP A 284 54.65 14.08 89.84
CA ASP A 284 53.21 13.72 89.96
C ASP A 284 52.03 14.71 89.77
N ILE A 285 51.00 14.20 89.05
CA ILE A 285 49.56 14.02 89.41
C ILE A 285 48.64 14.18 88.17
N GLY A 286 47.88 13.11 87.87
CA GLY A 286 46.80 13.05 86.87
C GLY A 286 45.38 13.36 87.41
N PRO A 287 44.37 12.49 87.16
CA PRO A 287 43.32 12.77 86.15
C PRO A 287 41.87 12.49 86.62
N GLY A 288 40.89 12.67 85.72
CA GLY A 288 39.54 12.06 85.78
C GLY A 288 38.43 12.98 85.24
N ALA A 289 37.24 12.55 84.83
CA ALA A 289 36.65 11.25 84.48
C ALA A 289 35.18 11.53 84.04
N GLY A 290 34.68 10.81 83.02
CA GLY A 290 33.25 10.49 82.80
C GLY A 290 32.30 11.61 82.32
N ALA A 291 31.12 11.36 81.76
CA ALA A 291 30.48 10.17 81.19
C ALA A 291 29.15 10.61 80.49
N ALA A 292 28.80 9.91 79.41
CA ALA A 292 27.47 9.42 79.00
C ALA A 292 26.25 10.33 78.65
N GLY A 293 25.65 9.99 77.50
CA GLY A 293 24.20 9.92 77.22
C GLY A 293 23.62 11.01 76.28
N SER A 294 22.64 10.80 75.39
CA SER A 294 21.94 9.62 74.83
C SER A 294 20.88 10.13 73.80
N ILE A 295 20.70 9.43 72.64
CA ILE A 295 19.45 9.06 71.90
C ILE A 295 18.52 10.21 71.38
N VAL A 296 18.01 10.28 70.13
CA VAL A 296 16.84 9.61 69.45
C VAL A 296 16.68 10.29 68.04
N ASP A 297 16.68 9.58 66.88
CA ASP A 297 15.53 9.04 66.07
C ASP A 297 14.64 10.15 65.41
N ALA A 298 14.03 10.11 64.21
CA ALA A 298 13.71 9.09 63.20
C ALA A 298 13.17 9.73 61.88
N GLY A 299 13.05 8.91 60.80
CA GLY A 299 12.01 8.97 59.73
C GLY A 299 12.36 9.76 58.45
N LEU A 300 12.43 9.24 57.20
CA LEU A 300 11.82 8.15 56.40
C LEU A 300 10.38 8.39 55.89
N THR A 301 10.23 8.21 54.56
CA THR A 301 9.05 7.94 53.67
C THR A 301 8.60 9.13 52.79
N ALA A 302 8.01 8.98 51.60
CA ALA A 302 8.10 8.03 50.47
C ALA A 302 7.28 8.66 49.29
N LEU A 303 7.56 8.21 48.06
CA LEU A 303 6.77 8.21 46.80
C LEU A 303 5.40 8.93 46.71
N THR A 304 5.16 9.68 45.63
CA THR A 304 4.04 9.46 44.66
C THR A 304 4.06 10.42 43.46
N THR A 305 3.85 9.86 42.25
CA THR A 305 3.51 10.53 40.98
C THR A 305 2.00 10.82 40.90
N PRO A 306 1.53 11.80 40.11
CA PRO A 306 0.98 11.46 38.78
C PRO A 306 1.10 12.55 37.68
N GLU A 307 0.95 12.10 36.44
CA GLU A 307 0.75 12.91 35.21
C GLU A 307 -0.77 12.99 34.89
N PRO A 308 -1.24 14.06 34.22
CA PRO A 308 -2.24 13.84 33.14
C PRO A 308 -2.06 14.69 31.86
N GLU A 309 -2.72 14.18 30.82
CA GLU A 309 -2.71 14.45 29.37
C GLU A 309 -3.07 15.87 28.87
N PRO A 310 -2.76 16.19 27.59
CA PRO A 310 -3.30 17.35 26.87
C PRO A 310 -4.58 17.06 26.05
N THR A 311 -5.35 18.13 25.88
CA THR A 311 -6.64 18.27 25.21
C THR A 311 -6.56 18.57 23.70
N GLU A 312 -7.74 18.45 23.05
CA GLU A 312 -8.23 19.09 21.79
C GLU A 312 -7.85 18.42 20.45
N ALA A 313 -8.79 17.86 19.68
CA ALA A 313 -10.00 18.39 18.99
C ALA A 313 -9.70 18.94 17.58
N VAL A 314 -10.05 18.16 16.55
CA VAL A 314 -10.26 18.61 15.15
C VAL A 314 -11.35 17.69 14.55
N SER A 315 -12.61 18.13 14.56
CA SER A 315 -13.33 18.78 13.44
C SER A 315 -13.58 17.87 12.23
N GLU A 316 -14.76 17.26 12.21
CA GLU A 316 -15.40 16.67 11.02
C GLU A 316 -15.88 17.77 10.04
N PRO A 317 -16.11 17.42 8.76
CA PRO A 317 -17.23 18.04 8.07
C PRO A 317 -18.16 17.04 7.35
N ALA A 318 -19.44 17.19 7.69
CA ALA A 318 -20.62 17.33 6.84
C ALA A 318 -20.86 16.29 5.73
N GLY A 319 -21.85 15.43 5.98
CA GLY A 319 -22.52 14.59 5.00
C GLY A 319 -23.37 15.38 4.01
N LEU A 320 -23.28 14.99 2.75
CA LEU A 320 -24.15 15.39 1.66
C LEU A 320 -25.33 14.41 1.61
N VAL A 321 -26.52 14.91 1.96
CA VAL A 321 -27.80 14.20 1.81
C VAL A 321 -28.30 14.43 0.38
N ILE A 322 -28.50 13.35 -0.38
CA ILE A 322 -29.17 13.38 -1.68
C ILE A 322 -30.56 12.77 -1.47
N ASP A 323 -31.58 13.62 -1.53
CA ASP A 323 -32.98 13.20 -1.58
C ASP A 323 -33.27 12.57 -2.94
N VAL A 324 -33.71 11.30 -2.91
CA VAL A 324 -34.22 10.58 -4.09
C VAL A 324 -35.70 10.30 -3.84
N GLU A 325 -36.56 11.00 -4.56
CA GLU A 325 -38.00 10.71 -4.59
C GLU A 325 -38.26 9.35 -5.26
N PRO A 326 -39.18 8.52 -4.74
CA PRO A 326 -39.56 7.27 -5.39
C PRO A 326 -40.53 7.52 -6.55
N LEU A 327 -40.14 7.18 -7.77
CA LEU A 327 -41.05 7.12 -8.92
C LEU A 327 -42.14 6.07 -8.68
N ALA A 328 -43.39 6.51 -8.78
CA ALA A 328 -44.58 5.67 -8.71
C ALA A 328 -44.60 4.65 -9.86
N VAL A 329 -44.88 3.40 -9.48
CA VAL A 329 -45.17 2.28 -10.36
C VAL A 329 -46.49 2.55 -11.08
N HIS A 330 -46.46 2.68 -12.41
CA HIS A 330 -47.67 2.66 -13.22
C HIS A 330 -48.01 1.22 -13.60
N ASP A 331 -49.26 0.87 -13.29
CA ASP A 331 -49.92 -0.39 -13.56
C ASP A 331 -49.89 -0.76 -15.05
N ILE A 332 -49.36 -1.94 -15.36
CA ILE A 332 -49.55 -2.61 -16.65
C ILE A 332 -50.62 -3.69 -16.44
N PRO A 333 -51.81 -3.59 -17.06
CA PRO A 333 -52.80 -4.65 -16.97
C PRO A 333 -52.34 -5.87 -17.78
N ILE A 334 -52.19 -6.99 -17.07
CA ILE A 334 -52.04 -8.33 -17.64
C ILE A 334 -53.42 -8.76 -18.16
N GLY A 335 -53.57 -8.84 -19.48
CA GLY A 335 -54.73 -9.49 -20.09
C GLY A 335 -54.60 -11.01 -20.00
N PRO A 336 -55.66 -11.75 -19.61
CA PRO A 336 -55.66 -13.20 -19.67
C PRO A 336 -56.12 -13.67 -21.06
N GLU A 337 -55.94 -14.98 -21.28
CA GLU A 337 -56.55 -15.78 -22.36
C GLU A 337 -55.75 -15.83 -23.66
N LEU A 338 -55.17 -17.01 -23.92
CA LEU A 338 -55.76 -17.95 -24.87
C LEU A 338 -54.91 -19.23 -24.93
N GLU A 339 -55.43 -20.28 -24.29
CA GLU A 339 -55.24 -21.70 -24.62
C GLU A 339 -56.55 -22.41 -24.22
N PRO A 340 -56.87 -23.60 -24.75
CA PRO A 340 -55.99 -24.61 -25.34
C PRO A 340 -55.97 -24.71 -26.87
#